data_AF-A0A922CHL9-F1
#
_entry.id   AF-A0A922CHL9-F1
#
_cell.length_a   1.000
_cell.length_b   1.000
_cell.length_c   1.000
_cell.angle_alpha   90.00
_cell.angle_beta   90.00
_cell.angle_gamma   90.00
#
_symmetry.space_group_name_H-M   'P 1'
#
loop_
_entity.id
_entity.type
_entity.pdbx_description
1 polymer ?
#
loop_
_entity_poly.entity_id
_entity_poly.type
_entity_poly.pdbx_seq_one_letter_code
_entity_poly.pdbx_strand_id
1 'polypeptide(L)'
;MARHAYLCLGVLVLACLASGEVRVKRQDEDGGEDVNADQLCESRPADEYFRLTTEGDCRDVVRCTRSGLKQITCPSGLAFDLDKQTCDWKGKVTNCDKLEKPRKVLPILKTDEPICPEGKLACGSGDCIEKELFCNGKPDCKDESDENACTVDVDPNRAPDCDPNQCILPDCFCSADGTRIPGGIEPNQVPQMITITFNGAVNVDNIDLYEQIFNGNRHNPNGCQIRGTFFLSHKYTNYAAVQELHRKGHEISVFSITHKDDPQYWSGGSYDDWLAEMAGARLIIERFANITDSSIIGVRAPYLRVGGNKQFEMMADQYFVYDASITAPLGRVPIWPYTLYFRMPHKCNGNAHNCPSRSHPVWEMVMNELDRRDDPTFDESLPGCHVVDSCSNIQTGDQFARLLRHNFNRHYTTNRAPLGLHFHASWLKSKKEFRDELIKFIEEMLEKNDVYFTSLIQVIQWMQNPTELSSLRDFQEWKQEKCDVKGQPFCSLPNACPLTTRELPGETLRLFTCMECPNNYPWILDPTGEGFSAKK
;
A
#
# COMPACT_ATOMS: atom_id res chain seq x y z
N MET A 1 71.24 52.15 7.64
CA MET A 1 71.54 53.05 8.77
C MET A 1 70.45 52.79 9.81
N ALA A 2 70.69 51.91 10.79
CA ALA A 2 71.23 52.23 12.12
C ALA A 2 70.29 53.18 12.88
N ARG A 3 69.88 52.99 14.13
CA ARG A 3 70.20 52.03 15.21
C ARG A 3 69.38 52.50 16.43
N HIS A 4 69.19 51.61 17.41
CA HIS A 4 68.94 51.85 18.84
C HIS A 4 67.49 52.13 19.29
N ALA A 5 66.87 51.37 20.21
CA ALA A 5 67.26 50.74 21.48
C ALA A 5 67.23 51.68 22.71
N TYR A 6 66.75 51.09 23.82
CA TYR A 6 66.74 51.50 25.23
C TYR A 6 65.46 52.22 25.72
N LEU A 7 64.58 51.63 26.56
CA LEU A 7 64.66 50.93 27.87
C LEU A 7 64.72 51.90 29.08
N CYS A 8 63.85 51.61 30.08
CA CYS A 8 63.80 52.13 31.47
C CYS A 8 63.15 53.52 31.68
N LEU A 9 62.39 53.82 32.74
CA LEU A 9 61.97 53.16 33.99
C LEU A 9 60.82 54.02 34.57
N GLY A 10 59.88 53.48 35.35
CA GLY A 10 59.02 54.34 36.19
C GLY A 10 57.65 53.76 36.56
N VAL A 11 57.63 52.97 37.63
CA VAL A 11 56.46 52.41 38.30
C VAL A 11 55.79 53.46 39.19
N LEU A 12 54.46 53.62 39.10
CA LEU A 12 53.58 53.74 40.28
C LEU A 12 52.10 53.57 39.90
N VAL A 13 51.39 52.96 40.83
CA VAL A 13 50.14 52.21 40.72
C VAL A 13 48.97 53.02 41.30
N LEU A 14 47.75 52.64 40.89
CA LEU A 14 46.41 52.88 41.47
C LEU A 14 45.62 54.11 41.02
N ALA A 15 44.59 53.88 40.20
CA ALA A 15 43.19 53.83 40.66
C ALA A 15 42.25 53.34 39.53
N CYS A 16 41.36 52.40 39.84
CA CYS A 16 40.34 51.88 38.94
C CYS A 16 39.26 52.92 38.59
N LEU A 17 38.94 53.07 37.30
CA LEU A 17 37.62 53.49 36.83
C LEU A 17 37.28 52.69 35.57
N ALA A 18 36.18 51.94 35.63
CA ALA A 18 35.63 51.19 34.51
C ALA A 18 34.91 52.17 33.56
N SER A 19 35.36 52.22 32.31
CA SER A 19 34.70 52.93 31.22
C SER A 19 33.63 52.03 30.60
N GLY A 20 32.36 52.41 30.77
CA GLY A 20 31.24 51.83 30.04
C GLY A 20 31.17 52.37 28.61
N GLU A 21 31.00 51.48 27.64
CA GLU A 21 30.63 51.84 26.28
C GLU A 21 29.13 51.67 26.06
N VAL A 22 28.55 52.72 25.48
CA VAL A 22 27.14 52.92 25.18
C VAL A 22 26.69 52.00 24.06
N ARG A 23 25.72 51.13 24.34
CA ARG A 23 25.02 50.34 23.30
C ARG A 23 23.73 51.06 22.91
N VAL A 24 23.73 51.63 21.72
CA VAL A 24 22.59 52.32 21.08
C VAL A 24 21.48 51.29 20.82
N LYS A 25 20.29 51.53 21.38
CA LYS A 25 19.06 50.83 20.99
C LYS A 25 18.66 51.30 19.60
N ARG A 26 18.63 50.37 18.63
CA ARG A 26 17.94 50.56 17.36
C ARG A 26 16.50 50.09 17.59
N GLN A 27 15.55 51.03 17.55
CA GLN A 27 14.14 50.72 17.40
C GLN A 27 13.96 50.16 15.99
N ASP A 28 13.48 48.92 15.90
CA ASP A 28 12.81 48.46 14.69
C ASP A 28 11.34 48.86 14.84
N GLU A 29 10.92 49.79 13.99
CA GLU A 29 9.52 49.96 13.61
C GLU A 29 9.15 48.73 12.79
N ASP A 30 8.38 47.81 13.36
CA ASP A 30 7.60 46.86 12.58
C ASP A 30 6.13 46.98 13.00
N GLY A 31 5.37 47.66 12.15
CA GLY A 31 3.93 47.76 12.23
C GLY A 31 3.28 46.52 11.62
N GLY A 32 3.50 45.36 12.24
CA GLY A 32 2.73 44.15 12.01
C GLY A 32 1.85 43.91 13.24
N GLU A 33 0.55 43.76 13.04
CA GLU A 33 -0.36 43.31 14.10
C GLU A 33 0.24 42.06 14.77
N ASP A 34 0.47 42.10 16.07
CA ASP A 34 0.79 40.91 16.86
C ASP A 34 -0.37 39.94 16.69
N VAL A 35 -0.22 39.00 15.75
CA VAL A 35 -1.24 37.99 15.49
C VAL A 35 -1.33 37.15 16.75
N ASN A 36 -2.40 37.34 17.51
CA ASN A 36 -2.53 36.75 18.83
C ASN A 36 -2.50 35.22 18.72
N ALA A 37 -1.35 34.63 19.06
CA ALA A 37 -1.09 33.20 18.93
C ALA A 37 -2.15 32.36 19.67
N ASP A 38 -2.70 32.88 20.77
CA ASP A 38 -3.74 32.21 21.54
C ASP A 38 -5.07 32.14 20.78
N GLN A 39 -5.42 33.19 20.02
CA GLN A 39 -6.61 33.20 19.16
C GLN A 39 -6.43 32.34 17.91
N LEU A 40 -5.24 32.39 17.28
CA LEU A 40 -4.95 31.55 16.13
C LEU A 40 -4.97 30.06 16.48
N CYS A 41 -4.57 29.71 17.71
CA CYS A 41 -4.52 28.34 18.18
C CYS A 41 -5.82 27.85 18.81
N GLU A 42 -6.84 28.69 18.91
CA GLU A 42 -8.13 28.30 19.46
C GLU A 42 -8.78 27.22 18.57
N SER A 43 -9.10 26.08 19.19
CA SER A 43 -9.69 24.91 18.53
C SER A 43 -8.81 24.24 17.45
N ARG A 44 -7.48 24.47 17.45
CA ARG A 44 -6.55 23.76 16.56
C ARG A 44 -5.83 22.60 17.27
N PRO A 45 -5.76 21.40 16.65
CA PRO A 45 -4.86 20.33 17.08
C PRO A 45 -3.39 20.79 17.10
N ALA A 46 -2.59 20.23 18.01
CA ALA A 46 -1.18 20.61 18.16
C ALA A 46 -0.27 20.13 17.00
N ASP A 47 -0.76 19.19 16.21
CA ASP A 47 -0.09 18.60 15.04
C ASP A 47 -0.55 19.20 13.71
N GLU A 48 -1.53 20.11 13.72
CA GLU A 48 -2.04 20.76 12.51
C GLU A 48 -1.17 21.98 12.10
N TYR A 49 -0.74 21.97 10.85
CA TYR A 49 -0.06 23.05 10.17
C TYR A 49 -1.03 23.91 9.34
N PHE A 50 -0.88 25.22 9.43
CA PHE A 50 -1.64 26.23 8.71
C PHE A 50 -0.73 27.39 8.28
N ARG A 51 -1.19 28.23 7.35
CA ARG A 51 -0.47 29.41 6.88
C ARG A 51 -0.98 30.66 7.59
N LEU A 52 -0.07 31.60 7.83
CA LEU A 52 -0.41 32.94 8.31
C LEU A 52 -0.76 33.88 7.15
N THR A 53 -0.28 33.58 5.94
CA THR A 53 -0.53 34.35 4.72
C THR A 53 -0.57 33.43 3.50
N THR A 54 -1.37 33.81 2.50
CA THR A 54 -1.39 33.19 1.16
C THR A 54 -0.45 33.90 0.20
N GLU A 55 0.18 34.98 0.63
CA GLU A 55 1.14 35.74 -0.17
C GLU A 55 2.54 35.14 -0.03
N GLY A 56 3.19 34.84 -1.16
CA GLY A 56 4.56 34.33 -1.19
C GLY A 56 4.69 32.87 -1.60
N ASP A 57 5.78 32.23 -1.18
CA ASP A 57 6.31 31.05 -1.86
C ASP A 57 5.71 29.71 -1.38
N CYS A 58 4.54 29.72 -0.74
CA CYS A 58 3.75 28.54 -0.33
C CYS A 58 4.42 27.52 0.60
N ARG A 59 5.60 27.85 1.11
CA ARG A 59 6.51 26.93 1.81
C ARG A 59 6.43 27.03 3.31
N ASP A 60 6.00 28.18 3.80
CA ASP A 60 5.98 28.52 5.21
C ASP A 60 4.63 28.17 5.81
N VAL A 61 4.65 27.34 6.86
CA VAL A 61 3.49 27.02 7.67
C VAL A 61 3.86 27.04 9.14
N VAL A 62 2.87 27.25 9.99
CA VAL A 62 2.99 27.26 11.45
C VAL A 62 2.09 26.20 12.05
N ARG A 63 2.46 25.69 13.21
CA ARG A 63 1.59 24.85 14.05
C ARG A 63 1.54 25.36 15.47
N CYS A 64 0.49 24.99 16.19
CA CYS A 64 0.32 25.34 17.59
C CYS A 64 1.12 24.41 18.50
N THR A 65 1.91 24.97 19.41
CA THR A 65 2.63 24.22 20.45
C THR A 65 2.32 24.80 21.83
N ARG A 66 2.63 24.06 22.90
CA ARG A 66 2.47 24.56 24.28
C ARG A 66 3.29 25.84 24.57
N SER A 67 4.28 26.13 23.73
CA SER A 67 5.17 27.29 23.80
C SER A 67 4.86 28.38 22.75
N GLY A 68 3.70 28.31 22.08
CA GLY A 68 3.29 29.25 21.02
C GLY A 68 3.38 28.66 19.61
N LEU A 69 3.37 29.53 18.58
CA LEU A 69 3.45 29.11 17.19
C LEU A 69 4.86 28.63 16.81
N LYS A 70 4.95 27.46 16.17
CA LYS A 70 6.20 26.94 15.61
C LYS A 70 6.11 26.94 14.09
N GLN A 71 6.94 27.76 13.45
CA GLN A 71 7.08 27.79 11.99
C GLN A 71 7.95 26.63 11.50
N ILE A 72 7.57 26.08 10.35
CA ILE A 72 8.41 25.21 9.51
C ILE A 72 8.38 25.76 8.08
N THR A 73 9.46 25.50 7.36
CA THR A 73 9.59 25.90 5.95
C THR A 73 9.97 24.68 5.14
N CYS A 74 9.21 24.40 4.08
CA CYS A 74 9.55 23.30 3.17
C CYS A 74 10.90 23.51 2.46
N PRO A 75 11.66 22.42 2.21
CA PRO A 75 12.88 22.47 1.40
C PRO A 75 12.67 23.15 0.03
N SER A 76 13.76 23.69 -0.53
CA SER A 76 13.70 24.38 -1.82
C SER A 76 13.19 23.47 -2.93
N GLY A 77 12.20 23.95 -3.70
CA GLY A 77 11.54 23.19 -4.77
C GLY A 77 10.24 22.48 -4.34
N LEU A 78 9.93 22.46 -3.04
CA LEU A 78 8.68 21.95 -2.49
C LEU A 78 7.77 23.11 -2.06
N ALA A 79 6.48 22.83 -1.89
CA ALA A 79 5.49 23.67 -1.23
C ALA A 79 4.74 22.81 -0.19
N PHE A 80 4.18 23.43 0.84
CA PHE A 80 3.41 22.69 1.83
C PHE A 80 2.00 22.41 1.28
N ASP A 81 1.48 21.21 1.41
CA ASP A 81 0.11 20.84 1.06
C ASP A 81 -0.74 20.81 2.34
N LEU A 82 -1.71 21.73 2.47
CA LEU A 82 -2.56 21.85 3.67
C LEU A 82 -3.51 20.66 3.86
N ASP A 83 -3.87 19.94 2.81
CA ASP A 83 -4.77 18.79 2.92
C ASP A 83 -4.01 17.55 3.37
N LYS A 84 -2.78 17.37 2.84
CA LYS A 84 -1.87 16.25 3.20
C LYS A 84 -1.02 16.51 4.44
N GLN A 85 -0.96 17.75 4.92
CA GLN A 85 -0.14 18.16 6.06
C GLN A 85 1.35 17.82 5.89
N THR A 86 1.87 17.94 4.66
CA THR A 86 3.26 17.60 4.31
C THR A 86 3.80 18.46 3.16
N CYS A 87 5.12 18.50 2.98
CA CYS A 87 5.75 19.15 1.84
C CYS A 87 5.66 18.26 0.58
N ASP A 88 5.10 18.79 -0.50
CA ASP A 88 5.00 18.14 -1.81
C ASP A 88 5.60 19.05 -2.91
N TRP A 89 5.76 18.52 -4.11
CA TRP A 89 6.29 19.28 -5.25
C TRP A 89 5.36 20.44 -5.60
N LYS A 90 5.91 21.64 -5.84
CA LYS A 90 5.13 22.86 -6.11
C LYS A 90 4.00 22.66 -7.15
N GLY A 91 4.25 21.92 -8.23
CA GLY A 91 3.25 21.65 -9.27
C GLY A 91 2.08 20.74 -8.86
N LYS A 92 2.17 20.06 -7.72
CA LYS A 92 1.12 19.19 -7.16
C LYS A 92 0.32 19.84 -6.03
N VAL A 93 0.79 20.97 -5.51
CA VAL A 93 0.13 21.70 -4.42
C VAL A 93 -0.87 22.67 -5.03
N THR A 94 -2.16 22.37 -4.90
CA THR A 94 -3.26 23.17 -5.47
C THR A 94 -3.97 24.06 -4.45
N ASN A 95 -3.59 23.97 -3.16
CA ASN A 95 -4.22 24.68 -2.04
C ASN A 95 -3.36 25.81 -1.49
N CYS A 96 -2.54 26.42 -2.35
CA CYS A 96 -1.61 27.48 -1.94
C CYS A 96 -2.30 28.80 -1.58
N ASP A 97 -3.45 29.01 -2.21
CA ASP A 97 -4.39 30.11 -2.03
C ASP A 97 -5.21 30.01 -0.75
N LYS A 98 -4.99 29.00 0.09
CA LYS A 98 -5.71 28.76 1.33
C LYS A 98 -4.81 28.99 2.55
N LEU A 99 -5.37 29.57 3.60
CA LEU A 99 -4.70 29.74 4.89
C LEU A 99 -4.74 28.47 5.72
N GLU A 100 -5.85 27.73 5.65
CA GLU A 100 -6.10 26.57 6.49
C GLU A 100 -6.91 25.51 5.75
N LYS A 101 -6.91 24.31 6.31
CA LYS A 101 -7.79 23.23 5.85
C LYS A 101 -9.25 23.59 6.17
N PRO A 102 -10.21 23.41 5.23
CA PRO A 102 -11.61 23.70 5.49
C PRO A 102 -12.12 22.92 6.71
N ARG A 103 -12.66 23.64 7.71
CA ARG A 103 -13.30 23.03 8.89
C ARG A 103 -14.66 22.47 8.49
N LYS A 104 -14.72 21.15 8.35
CA LYS A 104 -15.95 20.41 8.12
C LYS A 104 -16.74 20.28 9.42
N VAL A 105 -18.05 20.49 9.37
CA VAL A 105 -18.92 20.25 10.53
C VAL A 105 -18.95 18.75 10.80
N LEU A 106 -18.67 18.37 12.04
CA LEU A 106 -18.64 16.98 12.47
C LEU A 106 -19.97 16.58 13.12
N PRO A 107 -20.36 15.30 13.00
CA PRO A 107 -21.57 14.80 13.64
C PRO A 107 -21.38 14.66 15.15
N ILE A 108 -22.48 14.75 15.89
CA ILE A 108 -22.48 14.76 17.36
C ILE A 108 -22.61 13.31 17.86
N LEU A 109 -21.51 12.54 17.73
CA LEU A 109 -21.52 11.10 18.01
C LEU A 109 -21.14 10.72 19.45
N LYS A 110 -20.46 11.62 20.19
CA LYS A 110 -19.98 11.36 21.55
C LYS A 110 -20.64 12.33 22.53
N THR A 111 -21.68 11.87 23.21
CA THR A 111 -22.42 12.63 24.22
C THR A 111 -22.63 11.79 25.47
N ASP A 112 -22.73 12.47 26.62
CA ASP A 112 -22.97 11.80 27.92
C ASP A 112 -24.35 11.12 27.96
N GLU A 113 -25.33 11.68 27.25
CA GLU A 113 -26.66 11.10 27.04
C GLU A 113 -26.97 11.02 25.53
N PRO A 114 -27.63 9.95 25.05
CA PRO A 114 -27.95 9.79 23.64
C PRO A 114 -28.96 10.86 23.18
N ILE A 115 -28.56 11.70 22.22
CA ILE A 115 -29.42 12.75 21.63
C ILE A 115 -30.56 12.12 20.81
N CYS A 116 -30.26 11.01 20.11
CA CYS A 116 -31.17 10.37 19.17
C CYS A 116 -31.66 9.02 19.69
N PRO A 117 -32.85 8.55 19.25
CA PRO A 117 -33.34 7.20 19.51
C PRO A 117 -32.39 6.10 19.01
N GLU A 118 -32.56 4.87 19.51
CA GLU A 118 -31.82 3.71 19.02
C GLU A 118 -31.94 3.56 17.49
N GLY A 119 -30.81 3.25 16.83
CA GLY A 119 -30.71 3.17 15.37
C GLY A 119 -30.47 4.49 14.65
N LYS A 120 -30.49 5.64 15.36
CA LYS A 120 -30.25 6.97 14.79
C LYS A 120 -29.03 7.65 15.37
N LEU A 121 -28.42 8.53 14.58
CA LEU A 121 -27.27 9.33 14.98
C LEU A 121 -27.52 10.81 14.68
N ALA A 122 -26.88 11.68 15.47
CA ALA A 122 -27.08 13.12 15.39
C ALA A 122 -26.11 13.76 14.38
N CYS A 123 -26.67 14.50 13.43
CA CYS A 123 -25.97 15.46 12.60
C CYS A 123 -25.33 16.56 13.48
N GLY A 124 -24.34 17.28 12.93
CA GLY A 124 -23.80 18.51 13.52
C GLY A 124 -24.86 19.61 13.71
N SER A 125 -25.91 19.60 12.88
CA SER A 125 -27.10 20.45 13.00
C SER A 125 -28.02 20.07 14.17
N GLY A 126 -27.83 18.89 14.78
CA GLY A 126 -28.70 18.31 15.80
C GLY A 126 -29.89 17.50 15.24
N ASP A 127 -30.06 17.41 13.92
CA ASP A 127 -31.05 16.53 13.30
C ASP A 127 -30.66 15.05 13.49
N CYS A 128 -31.63 14.16 13.71
CA CYS A 128 -31.39 12.72 13.85
C CYS A 128 -31.76 11.97 12.57
N ILE A 129 -30.79 11.28 11.97
CA ILE A 129 -30.99 10.43 10.78
C ILE A 129 -30.57 8.98 11.07
N GLU A 130 -30.97 8.03 10.21
CA GLU A 130 -30.64 6.61 10.39
C GLU A 130 -29.13 6.36 10.33
N LYS A 131 -28.64 5.43 11.14
CA LYS A 131 -27.20 5.14 11.26
C LYS A 131 -26.56 4.78 9.92
N GLU A 132 -27.27 4.06 9.07
CA GLU A 132 -26.80 3.56 7.76
C GLU A 132 -26.62 4.68 6.74
N LEU A 133 -27.21 5.85 6.97
CA LEU A 133 -27.07 7.03 6.10
C LEU A 133 -25.74 7.75 6.32
N PHE A 134 -25.08 7.57 7.46
CA PHE A 134 -23.76 8.14 7.69
C PHE A 134 -22.72 7.49 6.79
N CYS A 135 -21.88 8.30 6.15
CA CYS A 135 -20.77 7.87 5.29
C CYS A 135 -21.21 6.95 4.15
N ASN A 136 -22.36 7.27 3.54
CA ASN A 136 -22.92 6.55 2.40
C ASN A 136 -22.54 7.20 1.04
N GLY A 137 -21.87 8.36 1.06
CA GLY A 137 -21.47 9.14 -0.10
C GLY A 137 -22.51 10.17 -0.58
N LYS A 138 -23.61 10.37 0.15
CA LYS A 138 -24.70 11.29 -0.16
C LYS A 138 -25.01 12.13 1.07
N PRO A 139 -24.97 13.47 0.98
CA PRO A 139 -25.33 14.31 2.12
C PRO A 139 -26.82 14.17 2.47
N ASP A 140 -27.09 13.58 3.63
CA ASP A 140 -28.43 13.41 4.21
C ASP A 140 -28.68 14.40 5.36
N CYS A 141 -27.63 14.88 6.05
CA CYS A 141 -27.74 15.99 6.99
C CYS A 141 -27.82 17.34 6.27
N LYS A 142 -28.56 18.31 6.85
CA LYS A 142 -28.63 19.68 6.31
C LYS A 142 -27.28 20.40 6.24
N ASP A 143 -26.36 20.02 7.10
CA ASP A 143 -25.00 20.55 7.23
C ASP A 143 -23.94 19.61 6.67
N GLU A 144 -24.35 18.54 5.98
CA GLU A 144 -23.48 17.53 5.36
C GLU A 144 -22.53 16.83 6.35
N SER A 145 -22.82 16.91 7.66
CA SER A 145 -21.96 16.38 8.72
C SER A 145 -21.86 14.86 8.74
N ASP A 146 -22.85 14.17 8.19
CA ASP A 146 -22.89 12.72 8.02
C ASP A 146 -21.77 12.16 7.14
N GLU A 147 -21.25 12.96 6.20
CA GLU A 147 -20.19 12.57 5.27
C GLU A 147 -18.80 13.08 5.68
N ASN A 148 -18.70 13.72 6.85
CA ASN A 148 -17.48 14.38 7.30
C ASN A 148 -16.65 13.56 8.31
N ALA A 149 -17.19 12.44 8.79
CA ALA A 149 -16.54 11.57 9.78
C ALA A 149 -16.32 10.13 9.26
N CYS A 150 -15.83 9.96 8.04
CA CYS A 150 -15.80 8.64 7.36
C CYS A 150 -14.44 7.94 7.35
N THR A 151 -13.48 8.40 8.15
CA THR A 151 -12.19 7.73 8.26
C THR A 151 -12.25 6.56 9.26
N VAL A 152 -11.29 5.64 9.18
CA VAL A 152 -11.20 4.45 10.03
C VAL A 152 -11.35 4.75 11.53
N ASP A 153 -10.90 5.92 11.98
CA ASP A 153 -10.91 6.29 13.40
C ASP A 153 -12.22 6.94 13.86
N VAL A 154 -13.01 7.54 12.96
CA VAL A 154 -14.21 8.33 13.35
C VAL A 154 -15.51 7.85 12.73
N ASP A 155 -15.48 6.90 11.79
CA ASP A 155 -16.68 6.33 11.17
C ASP A 155 -17.62 5.73 12.25
N PRO A 156 -18.87 6.21 12.36
CA PRO A 156 -19.84 5.66 13.32
C PRO A 156 -20.23 4.21 13.03
N ASN A 157 -20.07 3.77 11.79
CA ASN A 157 -20.30 2.41 11.31
C ASN A 157 -19.01 1.60 11.18
N ARG A 158 -17.91 2.07 11.78
CA ARG A 158 -16.63 1.36 11.73
C ARG A 158 -16.74 -0.05 12.29
N ALA A 159 -15.91 -0.94 11.74
CA ALA A 159 -15.73 -2.28 12.28
C ALA A 159 -15.26 -2.21 13.74
N PRO A 160 -15.75 -3.10 14.61
CA PRO A 160 -15.27 -3.17 15.99
C PRO A 160 -13.81 -3.61 16.04
N ASP A 161 -13.15 -3.35 17.17
CA ASP A 161 -11.83 -3.93 17.44
C ASP A 161 -11.93 -5.47 17.49
N CYS A 162 -10.84 -6.15 17.13
CA CYS A 162 -10.80 -7.61 17.05
C CYS A 162 -11.34 -8.29 18.32
N ASP A 163 -12.38 -9.12 18.17
CA ASP A 163 -12.87 -10.04 19.20
C ASP A 163 -12.50 -11.49 18.82
N PRO A 164 -11.46 -12.08 19.45
CA PRO A 164 -11.04 -13.45 19.16
C PRO A 164 -12.10 -14.52 19.48
N ASN A 165 -13.15 -14.21 20.24
CA ASN A 165 -14.23 -15.16 20.52
C ASN A 165 -15.27 -15.22 19.40
N GLN A 166 -15.36 -14.17 18.58
CA GLN A 166 -16.25 -14.11 17.41
C GLN A 166 -15.49 -14.39 16.11
N CYS A 167 -14.22 -14.00 16.04
CA CYS A 167 -13.36 -14.23 14.88
C CYS A 167 -12.65 -15.58 14.97
N ILE A 168 -13.25 -16.62 14.39
CA ILE A 168 -12.78 -18.00 14.47
C ILE A 168 -12.43 -18.52 13.07
N LEU A 169 -11.32 -19.25 12.96
CA LEU A 169 -10.91 -19.96 11.74
C LEU A 169 -11.92 -21.05 11.36
N PRO A 170 -12.11 -21.35 10.07
CA PRO A 170 -11.36 -20.86 8.91
C PRO A 170 -11.86 -19.53 8.32
N ASP A 171 -13.02 -19.04 8.77
CA ASP A 171 -13.69 -17.93 8.09
C ASP A 171 -13.15 -16.57 8.51
N CYS A 172 -12.66 -16.43 9.75
CA CYS A 172 -12.16 -15.17 10.30
C CYS A 172 -10.84 -15.37 11.03
N PHE A 173 -9.90 -14.45 10.82
CA PHE A 173 -8.69 -14.34 11.62
C PHE A 173 -8.33 -12.89 11.92
N CYS A 174 -8.12 -12.58 13.20
CA CYS A 174 -7.61 -11.29 13.66
C CYS A 174 -6.82 -11.44 14.98
N SER A 175 -5.97 -10.46 15.27
CA SER A 175 -5.43 -10.22 16.60
C SER A 175 -5.32 -8.73 16.86
N ALA A 176 -5.15 -8.33 18.12
CA ALA A 176 -5.14 -6.91 18.52
C ALA A 176 -4.11 -6.05 17.77
N ASP A 177 -2.96 -6.63 17.44
CA ASP A 177 -1.82 -6.00 16.78
C ASP A 177 -1.39 -6.71 15.48
N GLY A 178 -2.13 -7.75 15.08
CA GLY A 178 -1.86 -8.55 13.88
C GLY A 178 -0.61 -9.43 13.96
N THR A 179 0.06 -9.56 15.11
CA THR A 179 1.32 -10.31 15.21
C THR A 179 1.15 -11.77 15.66
N ARG A 180 -0.05 -12.16 16.09
CA ARG A 180 -0.35 -13.50 16.59
C ARG A 180 -0.29 -14.53 15.45
N ILE A 181 0.27 -15.70 15.74
CA ILE A 181 0.34 -16.82 14.80
C ILE A 181 -1.03 -17.53 14.71
N PRO A 182 -1.55 -17.82 13.50
CA PRO A 182 -2.75 -18.63 13.29
C PRO A 182 -2.68 -19.99 14.01
N GLY A 183 -3.77 -20.40 14.63
CA GLY A 183 -3.84 -21.65 15.41
C GLY A 183 -3.05 -21.63 16.73
N GLY A 184 -2.32 -20.55 17.06
CA GLY A 184 -1.50 -20.48 18.27
C GLY A 184 -0.30 -21.45 18.27
N ILE A 185 0.18 -21.82 17.07
CA ILE A 185 1.34 -22.68 16.89
C ILE A 185 2.60 -21.97 17.37
N GLU A 186 3.51 -22.70 18.01
CA GLU A 186 4.81 -22.17 18.43
C GLU A 186 5.63 -21.72 17.20
N PRO A 187 6.35 -20.58 17.24
CA PRO A 187 7.04 -20.03 16.07
C PRO A 187 7.99 -21.03 15.39
N ASN A 188 8.63 -21.94 16.14
CA ASN A 188 9.55 -22.93 15.58
C ASN A 188 8.86 -24.09 14.84
N GLN A 189 7.54 -24.27 15.00
CA GLN A 189 6.73 -25.28 14.30
C GLN A 189 5.97 -24.69 13.10
N VAL A 190 6.06 -23.38 12.87
CA VAL A 190 5.42 -22.69 11.75
C VAL A 190 6.33 -22.73 10.52
N PRO A 191 5.85 -23.08 9.32
CA PRO A 191 6.65 -22.89 8.11
C PRO A 191 6.89 -21.41 7.83
N GLN A 192 8.12 -21.05 7.46
CA GLN A 192 8.36 -19.74 6.90
C GLN A 192 7.89 -19.72 5.45
N MET A 193 6.75 -19.08 5.22
CA MET A 193 6.23 -18.85 3.88
C MET A 193 6.89 -17.61 3.27
N ILE A 194 7.28 -17.70 1.99
CA ILE A 194 7.79 -16.60 1.18
C ILE A 194 6.89 -16.49 -0.05
N THR A 195 6.29 -15.32 -0.26
CA THR A 195 5.39 -15.07 -1.39
C THR A 195 6.05 -14.13 -2.38
N ILE A 196 6.44 -14.64 -3.55
CA ILE A 196 7.00 -13.84 -4.64
C ILE A 196 5.85 -13.41 -5.54
N THR A 197 5.69 -12.10 -5.74
CA THR A 197 4.61 -11.57 -6.57
C THR A 197 5.13 -10.65 -7.67
N PHE A 198 4.53 -10.71 -8.85
CA PHE A 198 4.83 -9.81 -9.97
C PHE A 198 3.62 -8.98 -10.35
N ASN A 199 3.81 -7.67 -10.48
CA ASN A 199 2.76 -6.74 -10.93
C ASN A 199 2.95 -6.37 -12.41
N GLY A 200 1.83 -6.18 -13.11
CA GLY A 200 1.77 -5.62 -14.45
C GLY A 200 1.51 -6.64 -15.55
N ALA A 201 1.78 -6.25 -16.79
CA ALA A 201 1.48 -7.06 -17.96
C ALA A 201 2.46 -8.24 -18.11
N VAL A 202 1.97 -9.42 -18.47
CA VAL A 202 2.79 -10.58 -18.84
C VAL A 202 2.92 -10.62 -20.35
N ASN A 203 4.14 -10.53 -20.87
CA ASN A 203 4.38 -10.50 -22.31
C ASN A 203 5.82 -10.97 -22.65
N VAL A 204 6.19 -10.84 -23.92
CA VAL A 204 7.51 -11.27 -24.42
C VAL A 204 8.69 -10.60 -23.72
N ASP A 205 8.48 -9.46 -23.05
CA ASP A 205 9.53 -8.75 -22.33
C ASP A 205 9.87 -9.37 -20.97
N ASN A 206 9.03 -10.25 -20.42
CA ASN A 206 9.24 -10.81 -19.08
C ASN A 206 9.01 -12.32 -18.93
N ILE A 207 8.44 -13.01 -19.92
CA ILE A 207 8.27 -14.46 -19.87
C ILE A 207 9.61 -15.19 -19.64
N ASP A 208 10.69 -14.74 -20.29
CA ASP A 208 12.03 -15.32 -20.14
C ASP A 208 12.58 -15.20 -18.71
N LEU A 209 12.25 -14.11 -18.01
CA LEU A 209 12.59 -13.91 -16.60
C LEU A 209 11.84 -14.91 -15.72
N TYR A 210 10.53 -15.06 -15.94
CA TYR A 210 9.71 -15.98 -15.16
C TYR A 210 10.15 -17.43 -15.36
N GLU A 211 10.50 -17.85 -16.57
CA GLU A 211 11.04 -19.19 -16.84
C GLU A 211 12.38 -19.45 -16.15
N GLN A 212 13.23 -18.44 -16.00
CA GLN A 212 14.49 -18.56 -15.27
C GLN A 212 14.29 -18.70 -13.76
N ILE A 213 13.33 -17.98 -13.18
CA ILE A 213 13.00 -18.03 -11.75
C ILE A 213 12.21 -19.30 -11.42
N PHE A 214 11.22 -19.66 -12.25
CA PHE A 214 10.32 -20.80 -12.08
C PHE A 214 10.62 -21.90 -13.12
N ASN A 215 11.87 -22.37 -13.14
CA ASN A 215 12.38 -23.30 -14.15
C ASN A 215 11.87 -24.75 -14.04
N GLY A 216 10.95 -25.03 -13.12
CA GLY A 216 10.41 -26.37 -12.85
C GLY A 216 11.33 -27.31 -12.06
N ASN A 217 12.58 -26.91 -11.77
CA ASN A 217 13.54 -27.72 -11.00
C ASN A 217 13.66 -27.30 -9.53
N ARG A 218 13.13 -26.14 -9.16
CA ARG A 218 13.11 -25.63 -7.78
C ARG A 218 11.87 -26.13 -7.04
N HIS A 219 12.09 -26.90 -5.98
CA HIS A 219 11.02 -27.57 -5.24
C HIS A 219 11.05 -27.20 -3.76
N ASN A 220 9.86 -26.96 -3.20
CA ASN A 220 9.65 -26.84 -1.76
C ASN A 220 9.91 -28.18 -1.05
N PRO A 221 10.05 -28.19 0.29
CA PRO A 221 10.32 -29.41 1.07
C PRO A 221 9.24 -30.52 0.94
N ASN A 222 8.04 -30.18 0.46
CA ASN A 222 6.99 -31.16 0.15
C ASN A 222 7.13 -31.84 -1.22
N GLY A 223 8.16 -31.49 -2.00
CA GLY A 223 8.42 -32.02 -3.34
C GLY A 223 7.64 -31.32 -4.45
N CYS A 224 6.85 -30.29 -4.16
CA CYS A 224 6.16 -29.50 -5.19
C CYS A 224 7.02 -28.35 -5.68
N GLN A 225 6.87 -27.96 -6.94
CA GLN A 225 7.58 -26.82 -7.50
C GLN A 225 7.20 -25.53 -6.74
N ILE A 226 8.15 -24.60 -6.62
CA ILE A 226 7.89 -23.30 -6.01
C ILE A 226 6.81 -22.51 -6.76
N ARG A 227 6.02 -21.73 -6.02
CA ARG A 227 4.91 -20.95 -6.57
C ARG A 227 5.12 -19.46 -6.41
N GLY A 228 4.39 -18.70 -7.22
CA GLY A 228 4.38 -17.25 -7.23
C GLY A 228 3.01 -16.75 -7.68
N THR A 229 2.73 -15.47 -7.42
CA THR A 229 1.44 -14.83 -7.74
C THR A 229 1.64 -13.68 -8.72
N PHE A 230 0.81 -13.63 -9.76
CA PHE A 230 0.88 -12.62 -10.81
C PHE A 230 -0.36 -11.73 -10.78
N PHE A 231 -0.16 -10.45 -10.46
CA PHE A 231 -1.19 -9.41 -10.49
C PHE A 231 -1.18 -8.77 -11.88
N LEU A 232 -2.13 -9.19 -12.73
CA LEU A 232 -2.16 -8.88 -14.15
C LEU A 232 -2.93 -7.60 -14.46
N SER A 233 -2.28 -6.69 -15.18
CA SER A 233 -2.95 -5.57 -15.86
C SER A 233 -3.34 -5.98 -17.29
N HIS A 234 -4.47 -5.50 -17.82
CA HIS A 234 -4.91 -5.92 -19.15
C HIS A 234 -3.98 -5.46 -20.29
N LYS A 235 -3.65 -4.17 -20.33
CA LYS A 235 -2.97 -3.56 -21.48
C LYS A 235 -1.64 -4.26 -21.77
N TYR A 236 -1.42 -4.67 -23.02
CA TYR A 236 -0.23 -5.40 -23.51
C TYR A 236 0.00 -6.82 -22.98
N THR A 237 -0.94 -7.41 -22.23
CA THR A 237 -0.82 -8.79 -21.74
C THR A 237 -1.04 -9.83 -22.85
N ASN A 238 -0.18 -10.84 -22.86
CA ASN A 238 -0.31 -12.06 -23.65
C ASN A 238 -1.04 -13.13 -22.82
N TYR A 239 -2.31 -13.35 -23.12
CA TYR A 239 -3.16 -14.28 -22.38
C TYR A 239 -2.82 -15.76 -22.62
N ALA A 240 -2.15 -16.12 -23.71
CA ALA A 240 -1.62 -17.47 -23.88
C ALA A 240 -0.46 -17.75 -22.90
N ALA A 241 0.36 -16.75 -22.60
CA ALA A 241 1.40 -16.87 -21.58
C ALA A 241 0.81 -16.92 -20.16
N VAL A 242 -0.24 -16.13 -19.90
CA VAL A 242 -1.00 -16.19 -18.64
C VAL A 242 -1.60 -17.57 -18.42
N GLN A 243 -2.21 -18.16 -19.46
CA GLN A 243 -2.73 -19.52 -19.42
C GLN A 243 -1.64 -20.54 -19.06
N GLU A 244 -0.43 -20.40 -19.61
CA GLU A 244 0.69 -21.29 -19.29
C GLU A 244 1.19 -21.11 -17.85
N LEU A 245 1.26 -19.88 -17.34
CA LEU A 245 1.62 -19.62 -15.94
C LEU A 245 0.60 -20.27 -14.98
N HIS A 246 -0.69 -20.09 -15.25
CA HIS A 246 -1.77 -20.72 -14.47
C HIS A 246 -1.73 -22.25 -14.56
N ARG A 247 -1.50 -22.80 -15.76
CA ARG A 247 -1.36 -24.25 -15.97
C ARG A 247 -0.22 -24.82 -15.14
N LYS A 248 0.93 -24.12 -15.10
CA LYS A 248 2.10 -24.48 -14.27
C LYS A 248 1.86 -24.34 -12.75
N GLY A 249 0.70 -23.84 -12.33
CA GLY A 249 0.30 -23.75 -10.91
C GLY A 249 0.58 -22.41 -10.25
N HIS A 250 1.09 -21.42 -10.99
CA HIS A 250 1.17 -20.07 -10.46
C HIS A 250 -0.23 -19.47 -10.29
N GLU A 251 -0.36 -18.63 -9.28
CA GLU A 251 -1.61 -17.92 -9.03
C GLU A 251 -1.73 -16.71 -9.96
N ILE A 252 -2.92 -16.52 -10.52
CA ILE A 252 -3.28 -15.38 -11.35
C ILE A 252 -4.29 -14.52 -10.60
N SER A 253 -4.07 -13.22 -10.55
CA SER A 253 -4.87 -12.24 -9.81
C SER A 253 -5.01 -10.94 -10.60
N VAL A 254 -5.96 -10.08 -10.23
CA VAL A 254 -6.29 -8.88 -11.01
C VAL A 254 -5.51 -7.65 -10.53
N PHE A 255 -5.05 -6.84 -11.49
CA PHE A 255 -4.35 -5.57 -11.27
C PHE A 255 -4.93 -4.46 -12.17
N SER A 256 -6.27 -4.44 -12.27
CA SER A 256 -7.11 -3.57 -13.12
C SER A 256 -7.00 -3.80 -14.64
N ILE A 257 -7.95 -3.23 -15.38
CA ILE A 257 -7.91 -3.18 -16.85
C ILE A 257 -6.95 -2.07 -17.27
N THR A 258 -7.19 -0.85 -16.80
CA THR A 258 -6.58 0.33 -17.40
C THR A 258 -5.22 0.68 -16.84
N HIS A 259 -4.98 0.34 -15.57
CA HIS A 259 -3.84 0.84 -14.81
C HIS A 259 -3.65 2.36 -14.98
N LYS A 260 -4.76 3.13 -14.93
CA LYS A 260 -4.76 4.59 -14.98
C LYS A 260 -3.72 5.20 -14.04
N ASP A 261 -2.92 6.12 -14.59
CA ASP A 261 -1.78 6.73 -13.90
C ASP A 261 -2.17 7.67 -12.75
N ASP A 262 -3.40 8.19 -12.74
CA ASP A 262 -3.86 9.11 -11.70
C ASP A 262 -4.16 8.36 -10.40
N PRO A 263 -3.39 8.58 -9.32
CA PRO A 263 -3.63 7.91 -8.05
C PRO A 263 -4.98 8.29 -7.41
N GLN A 264 -5.52 9.47 -7.74
CA GLN A 264 -6.83 9.92 -7.22
C GLN A 264 -7.99 9.17 -7.86
N TYR A 265 -7.84 8.66 -9.09
CA TYR A 265 -8.84 7.79 -9.71
C TYR A 265 -9.13 6.57 -8.84
N TRP A 266 -8.09 5.99 -8.23
CA TRP A 266 -8.19 4.81 -7.38
C TRP A 266 -8.68 5.16 -5.98
N SER A 267 -8.03 6.13 -5.30
CA SER A 267 -8.42 6.53 -3.95
C SER A 267 -9.83 7.15 -3.90
N GLY A 268 -10.29 7.81 -4.97
CA GLY A 268 -11.64 8.37 -5.07
C GLY A 268 -12.62 7.53 -5.90
N GLY A 269 -12.23 6.32 -6.30
CA GLY A 269 -13.01 5.48 -7.22
C GLY A 269 -14.35 5.07 -6.63
N SER A 270 -15.41 5.16 -7.45
CA SER A 270 -16.75 4.70 -7.08
C SER A 270 -16.83 3.17 -7.10
N TYR A 271 -17.91 2.60 -6.55
CA TYR A 271 -18.17 1.16 -6.64
C TYR A 271 -18.13 0.68 -8.11
N ASP A 272 -18.73 1.42 -9.03
CA ASP A 272 -18.78 1.06 -10.45
C ASP A 272 -17.41 1.14 -11.13
N ASP A 273 -16.55 2.09 -10.71
CA ASP A 273 -15.16 2.15 -11.19
C ASP A 273 -14.39 0.89 -10.78
N TRP A 274 -14.46 0.51 -9.50
CA TRP A 274 -13.81 -0.69 -8.99
C TRP A 274 -14.37 -1.96 -9.63
N LEU A 275 -15.68 -2.03 -9.86
CA LEU A 275 -16.35 -3.15 -10.52
C LEU A 275 -15.83 -3.30 -11.96
N ALA A 276 -15.84 -2.22 -12.73
CA ALA A 276 -15.42 -2.26 -14.13
C ALA A 276 -13.93 -2.58 -14.27
N GLU A 277 -13.08 -2.05 -13.37
CA GLU A 277 -11.64 -2.30 -13.40
C GLU A 277 -11.25 -3.70 -12.92
N MET A 278 -11.82 -4.20 -11.83
CA MET A 278 -11.37 -5.45 -11.21
C MET A 278 -12.17 -6.66 -11.69
N ALA A 279 -13.51 -6.62 -11.62
CA ALA A 279 -14.34 -7.72 -12.11
C ALA A 279 -14.29 -7.81 -13.64
N GLY A 280 -14.20 -6.67 -14.34
CA GLY A 280 -13.94 -6.65 -15.77
C GLY A 280 -12.59 -7.28 -16.14
N ALA A 281 -11.51 -6.98 -15.39
CA ALA A 281 -10.22 -7.64 -15.60
C ALA A 281 -10.28 -9.16 -15.37
N ARG A 282 -10.99 -9.62 -14.32
CA ARG A 282 -11.22 -11.05 -14.08
C ARG A 282 -11.89 -11.70 -15.29
N LEU A 283 -12.95 -11.10 -15.82
CA LEU A 283 -13.67 -11.61 -16.99
C LEU A 283 -12.78 -11.69 -18.23
N ILE A 284 -11.94 -10.68 -18.49
CA ILE A 284 -10.98 -10.70 -19.59
C ILE A 284 -9.98 -11.86 -19.41
N ILE A 285 -9.43 -12.04 -18.20
CA ILE A 285 -8.47 -13.13 -17.92
C ILE A 285 -9.14 -14.49 -18.12
N GLU A 286 -10.30 -14.73 -17.50
CA GLU A 286 -11.05 -15.99 -17.61
C GLU A 286 -11.31 -16.35 -19.08
N ARG A 287 -11.78 -15.37 -19.86
CA ARG A 287 -12.13 -15.58 -21.28
C ARG A 287 -10.90 -15.83 -22.15
N PHE A 288 -9.88 -14.98 -22.08
CA PHE A 288 -8.77 -15.02 -23.04
C PHE A 288 -7.61 -15.92 -22.61
N ALA A 289 -7.50 -16.27 -21.32
CA ALA A 289 -6.61 -17.32 -20.84
C ALA A 289 -7.32 -18.68 -20.65
N ASN A 290 -8.64 -18.75 -20.89
CA ASN A 290 -9.46 -19.96 -20.73
C ASN A 290 -9.30 -20.62 -19.35
N ILE A 291 -9.42 -19.81 -18.31
CA ILE A 291 -9.35 -20.23 -16.90
C ILE A 291 -10.79 -20.35 -16.41
N THR A 292 -11.21 -21.57 -16.04
CA THR A 292 -12.63 -21.92 -15.75
C THR A 292 -12.84 -22.49 -14.35
N ASP A 293 -11.77 -22.61 -13.56
CA ASP A 293 -11.79 -23.17 -12.20
C ASP A 293 -12.09 -22.11 -11.11
N SER A 294 -12.54 -20.92 -11.51
CA SER A 294 -12.85 -19.79 -10.61
C SER A 294 -11.69 -19.41 -9.67
N SER A 295 -10.45 -19.65 -10.09
CA SER A 295 -9.25 -19.41 -9.27
C SER A 295 -8.72 -17.96 -9.28
N ILE A 296 -9.35 -17.06 -10.04
CA ILE A 296 -8.95 -15.64 -10.12
C ILE A 296 -9.68 -14.86 -9.03
N ILE A 297 -9.10 -14.88 -7.84
CA ILE A 297 -9.77 -14.46 -6.58
C ILE A 297 -9.03 -13.37 -5.81
N GLY A 298 -7.81 -13.02 -6.22
CA GLY A 298 -6.99 -11.97 -5.59
C GLY A 298 -7.08 -10.64 -6.33
N VAL A 299 -7.07 -9.54 -5.59
CA VAL A 299 -7.02 -8.17 -6.10
C VAL A 299 -5.76 -7.47 -5.59
N ARG A 300 -5.15 -6.65 -6.45
CA ARG A 300 -4.23 -5.59 -6.02
C ARG A 300 -4.57 -4.29 -6.73
N ALA A 301 -4.62 -3.20 -5.99
CA ALA A 301 -4.87 -1.86 -6.50
C ALA A 301 -3.61 -1.28 -7.15
N PRO A 302 -3.72 -0.69 -8.36
CA PRO A 302 -2.62 0.07 -8.96
C PRO A 302 -2.06 1.14 -8.04
N TYR A 303 -0.74 1.29 -8.04
CA TYR A 303 0.02 2.18 -7.13
C TYR A 303 -0.24 1.94 -5.63
N LEU A 304 -0.83 0.79 -5.27
CA LEU A 304 -1.31 0.47 -3.93
C LEU A 304 -2.28 1.53 -3.37
N ARG A 305 -3.08 2.12 -4.25
CA ARG A 305 -4.10 3.11 -3.90
C ARG A 305 -5.40 2.41 -3.53
N VAL A 306 -5.58 2.09 -2.26
CA VAL A 306 -6.80 1.41 -1.78
C VAL A 306 -8.00 2.38 -1.77
N GLY A 307 -9.17 1.87 -2.15
CA GLY A 307 -10.37 2.63 -2.45
C GLY A 307 -11.37 2.76 -1.29
N GLY A 308 -10.89 2.83 -0.04
CA GLY A 308 -11.76 2.89 1.14
C GLY A 308 -12.74 1.71 1.19
N ASN A 309 -13.95 1.92 1.71
CA ASN A 309 -14.97 0.87 1.73
C ASN A 309 -15.42 0.42 0.33
N LYS A 310 -15.38 1.29 -0.69
CA LYS A 310 -15.92 0.98 -2.02
C LYS A 310 -15.19 -0.15 -2.74
N GLN A 311 -13.87 -0.21 -2.57
CA GLN A 311 -13.09 -1.34 -3.07
C GLN A 311 -13.56 -2.67 -2.45
N PHE A 312 -13.71 -2.71 -1.13
CA PHE A 312 -14.02 -3.94 -0.40
C PHE A 312 -15.50 -4.34 -0.48
N GLU A 313 -16.42 -3.38 -0.59
CA GLU A 313 -17.83 -3.60 -0.96
C GLU A 313 -17.91 -4.33 -2.31
N MET A 314 -17.22 -3.80 -3.33
CA MET A 314 -17.14 -4.44 -4.65
C MET A 314 -16.53 -5.84 -4.56
N MET A 315 -15.44 -6.01 -3.80
CA MET A 315 -14.80 -7.31 -3.65
C MET A 315 -15.73 -8.36 -3.03
N ALA A 316 -16.46 -7.99 -1.98
CA ALA A 316 -17.43 -8.87 -1.34
C ALA A 316 -18.56 -9.27 -2.30
N ASP A 317 -19.18 -8.31 -2.98
CA ASP A 317 -20.28 -8.55 -3.92
C ASP A 317 -19.84 -9.35 -5.15
N GLN A 318 -18.57 -9.22 -5.54
CA GLN A 318 -17.96 -9.94 -6.67
C GLN A 318 -17.23 -11.22 -6.24
N TYR A 319 -17.34 -11.64 -4.98
CA TYR A 319 -16.73 -12.87 -4.45
C TYR A 319 -15.20 -12.96 -4.65
N PHE A 320 -14.50 -11.83 -4.61
CA PHE A 320 -13.04 -11.85 -4.45
C PHE A 320 -12.69 -12.27 -3.03
N VAL A 321 -11.68 -13.13 -2.88
CA VAL A 321 -11.32 -13.74 -1.59
C VAL A 321 -10.40 -12.83 -0.79
N TYR A 322 -9.43 -12.18 -1.47
CA TYR A 322 -8.44 -11.37 -0.78
C TYR A 322 -8.00 -10.14 -1.57
N ASP A 323 -7.65 -9.09 -0.84
CA ASP A 323 -6.89 -7.94 -1.33
C ASP A 323 -5.42 -8.06 -0.90
N ALA A 324 -4.51 -7.51 -1.69
CA ALA A 324 -3.10 -7.40 -1.35
C ALA A 324 -2.58 -6.00 -1.66
N SER A 325 -3.30 -4.98 -1.20
CA SER A 325 -3.01 -3.56 -1.47
C SER A 325 -2.69 -2.76 -0.21
N ILE A 326 -3.13 -3.20 0.96
CA ILE A 326 -2.92 -2.47 2.20
C ILE A 326 -1.48 -2.69 2.68
N THR A 327 -0.79 -1.59 2.99
CA THR A 327 0.58 -1.62 3.52
C THR A 327 0.61 -1.46 5.04
N ALA A 328 1.37 -2.31 5.71
CA ALA A 328 1.69 -2.18 7.12
C ALA A 328 3.03 -1.46 7.29
N PRO A 329 3.11 -0.45 8.19
CA PRO A 329 4.36 0.26 8.43
C PRO A 329 5.43 -0.68 8.99
N LEU A 330 6.69 -0.34 8.75
CA LEU A 330 7.82 -1.13 9.23
C LEU A 330 7.77 -1.34 10.75
N GLY A 331 7.58 -2.59 11.17
CA GLY A 331 7.61 -3.03 12.56
C GLY A 331 8.72 -4.06 12.82
N ARG A 332 9.11 -4.21 14.09
CA ARG A 332 10.06 -5.26 14.51
C ARG A 332 9.50 -6.66 14.27
N VAL A 333 8.23 -6.85 14.60
CA VAL A 333 7.49 -8.09 14.36
C VAL A 333 6.53 -7.82 13.20
N PRO A 334 6.64 -8.53 12.08
CA PRO A 334 5.73 -8.34 10.95
C PRO A 334 4.31 -8.83 11.25
N ILE A 335 3.35 -8.33 10.49
CA ILE A 335 1.92 -8.61 10.65
C ILE A 335 1.53 -9.81 9.79
N TRP A 336 0.77 -10.74 10.36
CA TRP A 336 0.13 -11.84 9.63
C TRP A 336 -1.07 -11.32 8.82
N PRO A 337 -1.45 -11.97 7.70
CA PRO A 337 -2.71 -11.66 7.03
C PRO A 337 -3.89 -11.70 8.02
N TYR A 338 -4.96 -10.98 7.72
CA TYR A 338 -6.13 -10.87 8.59
C TYR A 338 -7.39 -10.66 7.77
N THR A 339 -8.56 -10.93 8.35
CA THR A 339 -9.84 -10.65 7.70
C THR A 339 -10.39 -9.29 8.10
N LEU A 340 -11.09 -8.62 7.19
CA LEU A 340 -11.66 -7.29 7.39
C LEU A 340 -13.04 -7.29 8.06
N TYR A 341 -13.46 -8.38 8.71
CA TYR A 341 -14.65 -8.38 9.57
C TYR A 341 -14.48 -7.41 10.76
N PHE A 342 -13.25 -7.28 11.23
CA PHE A 342 -12.85 -6.41 12.34
C PHE A 342 -11.91 -5.32 11.85
N ARG A 343 -11.71 -4.31 12.70
CA ARG A 343 -10.80 -3.22 12.44
C ARG A 343 -9.38 -3.71 12.15
N MET A 344 -8.73 -3.08 11.18
CA MET A 344 -7.33 -3.34 10.84
C MET A 344 -6.41 -3.20 12.07
N PRO A 345 -5.44 -4.11 12.26
CA PRO A 345 -4.55 -4.12 13.42
C PRO A 345 -3.40 -3.10 13.34
N HIS A 346 -3.40 -2.23 12.32
CA HIS A 346 -2.36 -1.22 12.12
C HIS A 346 -2.95 0.04 11.49
N LYS A 347 -2.16 1.12 11.51
CA LYS A 347 -2.55 2.39 10.89
C LYS A 347 -2.58 2.27 9.37
N CYS A 348 -3.52 2.98 8.75
CA CYS A 348 -3.56 3.14 7.30
C CYS A 348 -2.36 3.96 6.82
N ASN A 349 -1.40 3.32 6.17
CA ASN A 349 -0.16 3.95 5.68
C ASN A 349 -0.24 4.26 4.17
N GLY A 350 0.44 5.31 3.71
CA GLY A 350 0.72 5.58 2.29
C GLY A 350 -0.44 5.93 1.34
N ASN A 351 -1.70 5.78 1.75
CA ASN A 351 -2.87 5.76 0.85
C ASN A 351 -3.84 6.95 1.00
N ALA A 352 -3.32 8.18 1.22
CA ALA A 352 -4.16 9.34 1.55
C ALA A 352 -5.17 9.07 2.70
N HIS A 353 -4.86 8.09 3.56
CA HIS A 353 -5.69 7.58 4.66
C HIS A 353 -7.05 6.99 4.26
N ASN A 354 -7.28 6.62 2.98
CA ASN A 354 -8.54 6.01 2.53
C ASN A 354 -8.54 4.47 2.64
N CYS A 355 -8.30 3.93 3.83
CA CYS A 355 -8.45 2.49 4.11
C CYS A 355 -9.91 2.14 4.48
N PRO A 356 -10.34 0.88 4.36
CA PRO A 356 -11.69 0.48 4.75
C PRO A 356 -11.91 0.73 6.25
N SER A 357 -13.03 1.39 6.58
CA SER A 357 -13.43 1.63 7.95
C SER A 357 -14.43 0.59 8.47
N ARG A 358 -15.20 -0.03 7.58
CA ARG A 358 -16.31 -0.95 7.90
C ARG A 358 -15.91 -2.42 7.78
N SER A 359 -16.80 -3.30 8.25
CA SER A 359 -16.62 -4.74 8.17
C SER A 359 -16.86 -5.26 6.75
N HIS A 360 -15.90 -6.01 6.21
CA HIS A 360 -15.97 -6.65 4.89
C HIS A 360 -15.52 -8.11 4.97
N PRO A 361 -16.22 -9.06 4.32
CA PRO A 361 -15.87 -10.49 4.33
C PRO A 361 -14.70 -10.79 3.35
N VAL A 362 -13.59 -10.09 3.50
CA VAL A 362 -12.42 -10.15 2.61
C VAL A 362 -11.16 -10.37 3.44
N TRP A 363 -10.25 -11.21 2.96
CA TRP A 363 -8.91 -11.35 3.52
C TRP A 363 -8.00 -10.22 3.04
N GLU A 364 -7.18 -9.68 3.93
CA GLU A 364 -6.10 -8.77 3.59
C GLU A 364 -4.77 -9.52 3.67
N MET A 365 -4.17 -9.74 2.51
CA MET A 365 -2.79 -10.20 2.36
C MET A 365 -1.84 -9.01 2.51
N VAL A 366 -1.79 -8.53 3.75
CA VAL A 366 -1.09 -7.29 4.13
C VAL A 366 0.36 -7.25 3.64
N MET A 367 0.73 -6.11 3.05
CA MET A 367 2.08 -5.87 2.56
C MET A 367 2.93 -5.22 3.67
N ASN A 368 3.69 -6.06 4.37
CA ASN A 368 4.66 -5.59 5.36
C ASN A 368 5.81 -4.83 4.68
N GLU A 369 6.10 -3.61 5.13
CA GLU A 369 7.27 -2.88 4.67
C GLU A 369 8.58 -3.66 4.94
N LEU A 370 9.44 -3.69 3.94
CA LEU A 370 10.81 -4.17 4.04
C LEU A 370 11.70 -3.10 4.67
N ASP A 371 12.63 -3.56 5.50
CA ASP A 371 13.66 -2.70 6.09
C ASP A 371 14.79 -2.61 5.10
N ARG A 372 15.03 -1.38 4.62
CA ARG A 372 16.01 -1.10 3.57
C ARG A 372 17.34 -0.59 4.10
N ARG A 373 17.55 -0.55 5.42
CA ARG A 373 18.84 -0.16 6.00
C ARG A 373 19.93 -1.16 5.60
N ASP A 374 21.12 -0.64 5.30
CA ASP A 374 22.27 -1.47 4.92
C ASP A 374 22.87 -2.13 6.17
N ASP A 375 22.93 -1.38 7.28
CA ASP A 375 23.21 -1.87 8.62
C ASP A 375 22.12 -1.42 9.61
N PRO A 376 21.14 -2.29 9.96
CA PRO A 376 20.04 -1.93 10.85
C PRO A 376 20.48 -1.64 12.30
N THR A 377 21.73 -1.96 12.67
CA THR A 377 22.29 -1.72 14.01
C THR A 377 22.96 -0.36 14.15
N PHE A 378 23.40 0.22 13.03
CA PHE A 378 24.13 1.49 12.99
C PHE A 378 23.35 2.60 12.26
N ASP A 379 22.62 2.25 11.19
CA ASP A 379 21.90 3.21 10.37
C ASP A 379 20.73 3.83 11.12
N GLU A 380 20.52 5.12 10.87
CA GLU A 380 19.34 5.84 11.35
C GLU A 380 18.04 5.18 10.88
N SER A 381 16.96 5.43 11.62
CA SER A 381 15.63 4.91 11.26
C SER A 381 15.20 5.47 9.90
N LEU A 382 15.10 4.59 8.90
CA LEU A 382 14.56 4.91 7.58
C LEU A 382 13.13 4.38 7.44
N PRO A 383 12.25 5.07 6.67
CA PRO A 383 11.01 4.48 6.22
C PRO A 383 11.29 3.19 5.44
N GLY A 384 10.44 2.18 5.61
CA GLY A 384 10.54 0.95 4.84
C GLY A 384 10.09 1.12 3.39
N CYS A 385 10.04 0.01 2.67
CA CYS A 385 9.55 -0.06 1.29
C CYS A 385 8.64 -1.28 1.11
N HIS A 386 7.51 -1.11 0.40
CA HIS A 386 6.47 -2.14 0.26
C HIS A 386 6.56 -2.93 -1.06
N VAL A 387 7.12 -2.33 -2.12
CA VAL A 387 7.57 -3.04 -3.33
C VAL A 387 9.08 -2.94 -3.40
N VAL A 388 9.78 -4.02 -3.80
CA VAL A 388 11.26 -4.07 -3.72
C VAL A 388 11.93 -2.99 -4.58
N ASP A 389 11.34 -2.66 -5.72
CA ASP A 389 11.81 -1.60 -6.60
C ASP A 389 11.63 -0.18 -6.02
N SER A 390 10.73 0.00 -5.06
CA SER A 390 10.58 1.26 -4.31
C SER A 390 11.67 1.49 -3.26
N CYS A 391 12.51 0.48 -2.98
CA CYS A 391 13.66 0.59 -2.08
C CYS A 391 14.82 1.34 -2.78
N SER A 392 14.68 2.66 -2.89
CA SER A 392 15.52 3.52 -3.75
C SER A 392 17.03 3.49 -3.49
N ASN A 393 17.46 3.08 -2.30
CA ASN A 393 18.87 2.97 -1.93
C ASN A 393 19.54 1.68 -2.42
N ILE A 394 18.76 0.70 -2.89
CA ILE A 394 19.25 -0.57 -3.41
C ILE A 394 19.70 -0.38 -4.86
N GLN A 395 21.02 -0.31 -5.06
CA GLN A 395 21.62 0.01 -6.36
C GLN A 395 22.54 -1.10 -6.89
N THR A 396 22.91 -2.08 -6.06
CA THR A 396 23.86 -3.15 -6.40
C THR A 396 23.33 -4.53 -5.99
N GLY A 397 23.81 -5.59 -6.64
CA GLY A 397 23.47 -6.96 -6.31
C GLY A 397 23.73 -7.29 -4.83
N ASP A 398 24.85 -6.82 -4.27
CA ASP A 398 25.21 -7.05 -2.87
C ASP A 398 24.25 -6.36 -1.88
N GLN A 399 23.79 -5.15 -2.18
CA GLN A 399 22.77 -4.48 -1.37
C GLN A 399 21.44 -5.23 -1.43
N PHE A 400 21.05 -5.71 -2.61
CA PHE A 400 19.85 -6.52 -2.75
C PHE A 400 19.98 -7.85 -2.01
N ALA A 401 21.16 -8.48 -2.04
CA ALA A 401 21.46 -9.68 -1.30
C ALA A 401 21.25 -9.51 0.21
N ARG A 402 21.75 -8.39 0.76
CA ARG A 402 21.57 -8.04 2.18
C ARG A 402 20.12 -7.75 2.51
N LEU A 403 19.41 -6.99 1.65
CA LEU A 403 17.99 -6.70 1.81
C LEU A 403 17.19 -8.01 1.97
N LEU A 404 17.35 -8.96 1.05
CA LEU A 404 16.62 -10.23 1.08
C LEU A 404 16.86 -11.00 2.39
N ARG A 405 18.12 -11.12 2.81
CA ARG A 405 18.50 -11.95 3.98
C ARG A 405 18.18 -11.29 5.31
N HIS A 406 18.33 -9.97 5.39
CA HIS A 406 17.91 -9.21 6.57
C HIS A 406 16.40 -9.34 6.80
N ASN A 407 15.61 -9.11 5.75
CA ASN A 407 14.15 -9.20 5.84
C ASN A 407 13.67 -10.64 6.07
N PHE A 408 14.32 -11.64 5.45
CA PHE A 408 14.10 -13.04 5.79
C PHE A 408 14.32 -13.31 7.28
N ASN A 409 15.47 -12.92 7.82
CA ASN A 409 15.78 -13.15 9.24
C ASN A 409 14.78 -12.43 10.17
N ARG A 410 14.33 -11.22 9.81
CA ARG A 410 13.31 -10.50 10.59
C ARG A 410 12.02 -11.32 10.73
N HIS A 411 11.54 -11.93 9.65
CA HIS A 411 10.34 -12.78 9.69
C HIS A 411 10.64 -14.12 10.37
N TYR A 412 11.72 -14.79 9.97
CA TYR A 412 12.08 -16.14 10.38
C TYR A 412 12.39 -16.29 11.87
N THR A 413 13.00 -15.26 12.47
CA THR A 413 13.42 -15.27 13.89
C THR A 413 12.37 -14.67 14.85
N THR A 414 11.26 -14.14 14.33
CA THR A 414 10.17 -13.56 15.14
C THR A 414 8.94 -14.46 15.13
N ASN A 415 7.88 -14.07 14.42
CA ASN A 415 6.59 -14.77 14.40
C ASN A 415 6.35 -15.56 13.11
N ARG A 416 7.33 -15.64 12.20
CA ARG A 416 7.25 -16.32 10.90
C ARG A 416 6.08 -15.87 10.02
N ALA A 417 5.62 -14.63 10.18
CA ALA A 417 4.67 -14.03 9.26
C ALA A 417 5.18 -14.14 7.81
N PRO A 418 4.30 -14.35 6.81
CA PRO A 418 4.70 -14.51 5.42
C PRO A 418 5.61 -13.36 4.95
N LEU A 419 6.74 -13.70 4.33
CA LEU A 419 7.64 -12.71 3.74
C LEU A 419 7.17 -12.38 2.31
N GLY A 420 6.61 -11.20 2.13
CA GLY A 420 6.22 -10.67 0.83
C GLY A 420 7.40 -10.08 0.06
N LEU A 421 7.71 -10.65 -1.11
CA LEU A 421 8.67 -10.10 -2.06
C LEU A 421 7.92 -9.69 -3.34
N HIS A 422 7.59 -8.41 -3.41
CA HIS A 422 6.76 -7.85 -4.48
C HIS A 422 7.63 -7.11 -5.50
N PHE A 423 7.46 -7.42 -6.79
CA PHE A 423 8.32 -6.92 -7.87
C PHE A 423 7.52 -6.40 -9.07
N HIS A 424 8.11 -5.43 -9.77
CA HIS A 424 7.87 -5.24 -11.20
C HIS A 424 8.96 -6.00 -11.98
N ALA A 425 8.57 -6.78 -12.98
CA ALA A 425 9.52 -7.59 -13.75
C ALA A 425 10.60 -6.75 -14.46
N SER A 426 10.25 -5.53 -14.88
CA SER A 426 11.17 -4.57 -15.50
C SER A 426 12.36 -4.24 -14.58
N TRP A 427 12.14 -4.12 -13.27
CA TRP A 427 13.20 -3.81 -12.30
C TRP A 427 14.20 -4.97 -12.18
N LEU A 428 13.72 -6.21 -12.05
CA LEU A 428 14.60 -7.38 -12.00
C LEU A 428 15.35 -7.61 -13.32
N LYS A 429 14.73 -7.28 -14.47
CA LYS A 429 15.36 -7.38 -15.79
C LYS A 429 16.33 -6.23 -16.08
N SER A 430 16.21 -5.11 -15.38
CA SER A 430 17.08 -3.94 -15.57
C SER A 430 18.55 -4.25 -15.28
N LYS A 431 18.83 -5.14 -14.33
CA LYS A 431 20.18 -5.53 -13.92
C LYS A 431 20.25 -7.03 -13.71
N LYS A 432 21.15 -7.67 -14.47
CA LYS A 432 21.42 -9.11 -14.38
C LYS A 432 21.74 -9.55 -12.95
N GLU A 433 22.52 -8.75 -12.22
CA GLU A 433 22.89 -9.01 -10.82
C GLU A 433 21.68 -9.14 -9.88
N PHE A 434 20.60 -8.39 -10.10
CA PHE A 434 19.41 -8.48 -9.24
C PHE A 434 18.68 -9.81 -9.43
N ARG A 435 18.47 -10.22 -10.68
CA ARG A 435 17.89 -11.52 -11.00
C ARG A 435 18.75 -12.66 -10.45
N ASP A 436 20.06 -12.62 -10.71
CA ASP A 436 20.98 -13.68 -10.29
C ASP A 436 21.01 -13.80 -8.76
N GLU A 437 20.93 -12.67 -8.04
CA GLU A 437 20.87 -12.67 -6.58
C GLU A 437 19.53 -13.17 -6.02
N LEU A 438 18.40 -12.84 -6.67
CA LEU A 438 17.10 -13.42 -6.29
C LEU A 438 17.11 -14.95 -6.46
N ILE A 439 17.65 -15.44 -7.58
CA ILE A 439 17.77 -16.89 -7.84
C ILE A 439 18.64 -17.56 -6.76
N LYS A 440 19.79 -16.96 -6.43
CA LYS A 440 20.69 -17.44 -5.39
C LYS A 440 20.01 -17.48 -4.02
N PHE A 441 19.24 -16.43 -3.68
CA PHE A 441 18.46 -16.40 -2.44
C PHE A 441 17.41 -17.52 -2.41
N ILE A 442 16.69 -17.76 -3.50
CA ILE A 442 15.71 -18.85 -3.58
C ILE A 442 16.40 -20.19 -3.32
N GLU A 443 17.52 -20.45 -4.00
CA GLU A 443 18.26 -21.71 -3.86
C GLU A 443 18.79 -21.90 -2.43
N GLU A 444 19.33 -20.86 -1.80
CA GLU A 444 19.76 -20.86 -0.39
C GLU A 444 18.60 -21.16 0.58
N MET A 445 17.42 -20.59 0.33
CA MET A 445 16.24 -20.82 1.17
C MET A 445 15.67 -22.23 0.99
N LEU A 446 15.76 -22.81 -0.21
CA LEU A 446 15.31 -24.18 -0.49
C LEU A 446 16.19 -25.26 0.14
N GLU A 447 17.39 -24.93 0.64
CA GLU A 447 18.18 -25.83 1.48
C GLU A 447 17.57 -26.03 2.87
N LYS A 448 16.61 -25.19 3.28
CA LYS A 448 15.91 -25.27 4.57
C LYS A 448 14.62 -26.07 4.44
N ASN A 449 14.47 -27.09 5.30
CA ASN A 449 13.27 -27.96 5.31
C ASN A 449 12.00 -27.28 5.87
N ASP A 450 12.13 -26.07 6.42
CA ASP A 450 11.03 -25.32 7.04
C ASP A 450 10.67 -24.01 6.30
N VAL A 451 11.19 -23.82 5.08
CA VAL A 451 10.90 -22.65 4.24
C VAL A 451 10.15 -23.09 2.97
N TYR A 452 9.09 -22.35 2.62
CA TYR A 452 8.22 -22.67 1.49
C TYR A 452 7.95 -21.42 0.65
N PHE A 453 8.16 -21.52 -0.66
CA PHE A 453 7.75 -20.52 -1.64
C PHE A 453 6.34 -20.83 -2.13
N THR A 454 5.37 -20.04 -1.67
CA THR A 454 3.94 -20.28 -1.89
C THR A 454 3.30 -19.13 -2.66
N SER A 455 2.16 -19.39 -3.28
CA SER A 455 1.26 -18.32 -3.73
C SER A 455 0.56 -17.67 -2.53
N LEU A 456 -0.13 -16.54 -2.75
CA LEU A 456 -0.88 -15.84 -1.69
C LEU A 456 -2.07 -16.68 -1.22
N ILE A 457 -2.83 -17.29 -2.14
CA ILE A 457 -3.93 -18.20 -1.75
C ILE A 457 -3.44 -19.40 -0.92
N GLN A 458 -2.24 -19.92 -1.19
CA GLN A 458 -1.67 -21.01 -0.40
C GLN A 458 -1.36 -20.59 1.04
N VAL A 459 -1.02 -19.32 1.27
CA VAL A 459 -0.90 -18.78 2.63
C VAL A 459 -2.26 -18.78 3.32
N ILE A 460 -3.32 -18.28 2.67
CA ILE A 460 -4.68 -18.28 3.22
C ILE A 460 -5.13 -19.70 3.54
N GLN A 461 -4.92 -20.66 2.64
CA GLN A 461 -5.24 -22.08 2.87
C GLN A 461 -4.54 -22.64 4.12
N TRP A 462 -3.25 -22.32 4.31
CA TRP A 462 -2.54 -22.71 5.54
C TRP A 462 -3.11 -22.00 6.76
N MET A 463 -3.48 -20.73 6.66
CA MET A 463 -4.07 -19.99 7.77
C MET A 463 -5.46 -20.51 8.16
N GLN A 464 -6.25 -20.96 7.19
CA GLN A 464 -7.56 -21.57 7.39
C GLN A 464 -7.45 -22.92 8.11
N ASN A 465 -6.36 -23.67 7.88
CA ASN A 465 -6.07 -24.93 8.54
C ASN A 465 -4.59 -25.00 8.99
N PRO A 466 -4.22 -24.27 10.08
CA PRO A 466 -2.83 -24.16 10.50
C PRO A 466 -2.23 -25.53 10.79
N THR A 467 -1.19 -25.87 10.04
CA THR A 467 -0.54 -27.17 10.09
C THR A 467 0.94 -27.02 10.47
N GLU A 468 1.37 -27.73 11.50
CA GLU A 468 2.77 -27.75 11.95
C GLU A 468 3.70 -28.39 10.90
N LEU A 469 4.98 -28.01 10.94
CA LEU A 469 6.03 -28.50 10.04
C LEU A 469 6.09 -30.03 9.88
N SER A 470 5.82 -30.77 10.97
CA SER A 470 5.84 -32.24 10.98
C SER A 470 4.85 -32.87 9.99
N SER A 471 3.71 -32.21 9.76
CA SER A 471 2.60 -32.69 8.93
C SER A 471 2.50 -31.95 7.59
N LEU A 472 3.23 -30.84 7.45
CA LEU A 472 3.16 -29.95 6.29
C LEU A 472 3.62 -30.60 4.98
N ARG A 473 4.48 -31.63 5.06
CA ARG A 473 4.88 -32.40 3.89
C ARG A 473 3.67 -33.01 3.17
N ASP A 474 2.62 -33.38 3.89
CA ASP A 474 1.43 -34.06 3.36
C ASP A 474 0.18 -33.17 3.36
N PHE A 475 0.36 -31.85 3.55
CA PHE A 475 -0.69 -30.84 3.47
C PHE A 475 -1.29 -30.80 2.06
N GLN A 476 -2.59 -31.14 1.96
CA GLN A 476 -3.23 -31.47 0.68
C GLN A 476 -3.40 -30.23 -0.20
N GLU A 477 -3.70 -29.09 0.40
CA GLU A 477 -3.96 -27.82 -0.25
C GLU A 477 -2.72 -27.32 -1.02
N TRP A 478 -1.52 -27.60 -0.52
CA TRP A 478 -0.26 -27.27 -1.22
C TRP A 478 0.19 -28.36 -2.19
N LYS A 479 -0.38 -29.56 -2.08
CA LYS A 479 -0.11 -30.72 -2.93
C LYS A 479 -1.14 -30.95 -4.04
N GLN A 480 -2.15 -30.09 -4.15
CA GLN A 480 -3.20 -30.14 -5.17
C GLN A 480 -2.63 -30.43 -6.58
N GLU A 481 -3.51 -30.78 -7.53
CA GLU A 481 -3.21 -31.35 -8.86
C GLU A 481 -2.03 -30.73 -9.63
N LYS A 482 -1.68 -29.47 -9.33
CA LYS A 482 -0.53 -28.74 -9.87
C LYS A 482 0.70 -28.79 -8.95
N CYS A 483 1.12 -29.93 -8.41
CA CYS A 483 2.36 -30.03 -7.60
C CYS A 483 3.63 -30.06 -8.47
N ASP A 484 3.65 -30.91 -9.51
CA ASP A 484 4.72 -31.02 -10.52
C ASP A 484 4.09 -31.12 -11.91
N VAL A 485 3.72 -29.97 -12.48
CA VAL A 485 3.00 -29.91 -13.75
C VAL A 485 3.97 -30.16 -14.90
N LYS A 486 3.69 -31.20 -15.69
CA LYS A 486 4.40 -31.54 -16.92
C LYS A 486 3.46 -31.40 -18.12
N GLY A 487 3.99 -31.64 -19.32
CA GLY A 487 3.23 -31.56 -20.56
C GLY A 487 3.33 -30.21 -21.27
N GLN A 488 2.66 -30.13 -22.41
CA GLN A 488 2.74 -29.01 -23.34
C GLN A 488 1.72 -27.90 -23.00
N PRO A 489 1.97 -26.65 -23.42
CA PRO A 489 0.99 -25.58 -23.38
C PRO A 489 -0.28 -25.93 -24.16
N PHE A 490 -1.38 -25.24 -23.83
CA PHE A 490 -2.69 -25.47 -24.47
C PHE A 490 -2.67 -25.27 -26.00
N CYS A 491 -1.91 -24.29 -26.49
CA CYS A 491 -1.65 -24.12 -27.91
C CYS A 491 -0.16 -23.85 -28.18
N SER A 492 0.36 -24.35 -29.31
CA SER A 492 1.77 -24.13 -29.70
C SER A 492 2.00 -22.77 -30.35
N LEU A 493 1.00 -22.24 -31.05
CA LEU A 493 1.05 -20.94 -31.70
C LEU A 493 -0.22 -20.16 -31.32
N PRO A 494 -0.12 -19.14 -30.44
CA PRO A 494 -1.28 -18.34 -30.07
C PRO A 494 -1.73 -17.44 -31.23
N ASN A 495 -3.03 -17.16 -31.29
CA ASN A 495 -3.60 -16.18 -32.18
C ASN A 495 -3.07 -14.80 -31.81
N ALA A 496 -2.58 -14.05 -32.81
CA ALA A 496 -2.15 -12.67 -32.65
C ALA A 496 -3.24 -11.75 -33.22
N CYS A 497 -4.11 -11.23 -32.37
CA CYS A 497 -5.29 -10.48 -32.76
C CYS A 497 -4.96 -8.97 -32.79
N PRO A 498 -4.82 -8.32 -33.97
CA PRO A 498 -4.69 -6.87 -34.04
C PRO A 498 -6.06 -6.23 -33.86
N LEU A 499 -6.29 -5.60 -32.72
CA LEU A 499 -7.59 -5.11 -32.31
C LEU A 499 -7.56 -3.61 -32.06
N THR A 500 -8.72 -2.98 -32.20
CA THR A 500 -8.97 -1.58 -31.86
C THR A 500 -10.23 -1.49 -31.01
N THR A 501 -10.38 -0.39 -30.27
CA THR A 501 -11.62 -0.09 -29.54
C THR A 501 -11.86 1.42 -29.55
N ARG A 502 -13.13 1.81 -29.42
CA ARG A 502 -13.51 3.23 -29.35
C ARG A 502 -13.01 3.90 -28.06
N GLU A 503 -12.76 3.12 -27.02
CA GLU A 503 -12.29 3.60 -25.72
C GLU A 503 -10.80 3.99 -25.73
N LEU A 504 -10.04 3.51 -26.72
CA LEU A 504 -8.62 3.82 -26.93
C LEU A 504 -8.41 4.30 -28.38
N PRO A 505 -8.91 5.50 -28.72
CA PRO A 505 -8.91 5.99 -30.10
C PRO A 505 -7.47 6.16 -30.62
N GLY A 506 -7.20 5.61 -31.80
CA GLY A 506 -5.90 5.71 -32.46
C GLY A 506 -4.89 4.62 -32.06
N GLU A 507 -5.20 3.78 -31.07
CA GLU A 507 -4.36 2.65 -30.70
C GLU A 507 -4.78 1.36 -31.43
N THR A 508 -3.81 0.62 -31.96
CA THR A 508 -3.99 -0.76 -32.41
C THR A 508 -3.17 -1.67 -31.50
N LEU A 509 -3.85 -2.51 -30.73
CA LEU A 509 -3.25 -3.35 -29.71
C LEU A 509 -3.31 -4.81 -30.15
N ARG A 510 -2.21 -5.53 -30.00
CA ARG A 510 -2.18 -6.97 -30.26
C ARG A 510 -2.51 -7.74 -29.00
N LEU A 511 -3.61 -8.47 -29.02
CA LEU A 511 -3.99 -9.42 -27.98
C LEU A 511 -3.56 -10.82 -28.42
N PHE A 512 -2.77 -11.50 -27.59
CA PHE A 512 -2.35 -12.87 -27.85
C PHE A 512 -3.17 -13.84 -26.99
N THR A 513 -3.80 -14.83 -27.61
CA THR A 513 -4.64 -15.82 -26.92
C THR A 513 -4.68 -17.13 -27.71
N CYS A 514 -4.91 -18.26 -27.03
CA CYS A 514 -5.23 -19.52 -27.70
C CYS A 514 -6.71 -19.62 -28.11
N MET A 515 -7.54 -18.66 -27.69
CA MET A 515 -8.96 -18.59 -28.00
C MET A 515 -9.20 -17.82 -29.30
N GLU A 516 -10.44 -17.82 -29.79
CA GLU A 516 -10.81 -17.03 -30.97
C GLU A 516 -10.59 -15.53 -30.72
N CYS A 517 -10.14 -14.82 -31.75
CA CYS A 517 -9.96 -13.38 -31.67
C CYS A 517 -11.31 -12.69 -31.45
N PRO A 518 -11.42 -11.76 -30.48
CA PRO A 518 -12.62 -10.97 -30.31
C PRO A 518 -12.80 -9.96 -31.45
N ASN A 519 -13.97 -9.33 -31.54
CA ASN A 519 -14.27 -8.35 -32.58
C ASN A 519 -13.58 -7.00 -32.33
N ASN A 520 -13.49 -6.59 -31.06
CA ASN A 520 -12.86 -5.36 -30.61
C ASN A 520 -11.85 -5.65 -29.51
N TYR A 521 -10.96 -4.69 -29.24
CA TYR A 521 -10.06 -4.78 -28.10
C TYR A 521 -10.89 -4.66 -26.79
N PRO A 522 -10.83 -5.66 -25.89
CA PRO A 522 -11.54 -5.60 -24.64
C PRO A 522 -11.12 -4.39 -23.80
N TRP A 523 -12.06 -3.75 -23.11
CA TRP A 523 -11.76 -2.62 -22.23
C TRP A 523 -12.84 -2.45 -21.15
N ILE A 524 -12.85 -1.32 -20.44
CA ILE A 524 -13.78 -1.04 -19.33
C ILE A 524 -15.24 -1.31 -19.69
N LEU A 525 -15.72 -0.76 -20.81
CA LEU A 525 -17.15 -0.83 -21.16
C LEU A 525 -17.52 -2.12 -21.92
N ASP A 526 -16.54 -2.77 -22.56
CA ASP A 526 -16.70 -4.06 -23.22
C ASP A 526 -15.56 -5.03 -22.85
N PRO A 527 -15.59 -5.65 -21.67
CA PRO A 527 -14.56 -6.60 -21.23
C PRO A 527 -14.57 -7.91 -22.04
N THR A 528 -15.58 -8.15 -22.88
CA THR A 528 -15.64 -9.35 -23.72
C THR A 528 -15.04 -9.15 -25.11
N GLY A 529 -14.95 -7.90 -25.55
CA GLY A 529 -14.53 -7.54 -26.91
C GLY A 529 -15.51 -8.00 -27.99
N GLU A 530 -16.74 -8.37 -27.66
CA GLU A 530 -17.76 -8.80 -28.64
C GLU A 530 -18.30 -7.62 -29.46
N GLY A 531 -18.09 -6.39 -28.97
CA GLY A 531 -18.68 -5.18 -29.48
C GLY A 531 -20.11 -5.00 -28.98
N PHE A 532 -20.49 -3.75 -28.73
CA PHE A 532 -21.88 -3.40 -28.48
C PHE A 532 -22.73 -3.80 -29.69
N SER A 533 -23.30 -5.00 -29.65
CA SER A 533 -24.47 -5.34 -30.43
C SER A 533 -25.62 -4.54 -29.83
N ALA A 534 -25.72 -3.27 -30.19
CA ALA A 534 -26.99 -2.58 -30.12
C ALA A 534 -27.92 -3.38 -31.05
N LYS A 535 -28.64 -4.37 -30.50
CA LYS A 535 -29.87 -4.84 -31.11
C LYS A 535 -30.71 -3.57 -31.26
N LYS A 536 -30.79 -3.08 -32.50
CA LYS A 536 -31.64 -1.97 -32.91
C LYS A 536 -33.08 -2.23 -32.50
#